data_AF-A0A0A2SS37-F1
#
_entry.id   AF-A0A0A2SS37-F1
#
_cell.length_a   1.000
_cell.length_b   1.000
_cell.length_c   1.000
_cell.angle_alpha   90.00
_cell.angle_beta   90.00
_cell.angle_gamma   90.00
#
_symmetry.space_group_name_H-M   'P 1'
#
loop_
_entity.id
_entity.type
_entity.pdbx_description
1 polymer ?
#
loop_
_entity_poly.entity_id
_entity_poly.type
_entity_poly.pdbx_seq_one_letter_code
_entity_poly.pdbx_strand_id
1 'polypeptide(L)'
;MARWKMFKQTATAVGGALTYYLGQQVVDYREVQKSLQNPDLETSAPERAQVTATKKEWYLFGRQSPHYVRDMTKTPKHEEHRKIEESSLYLKRFGTVMDNEKHYDLFEGSDFEIEPISSNSKYPKVIVPPEAMLSDRIDELDDDARFEIHFARKRGFADISEKSPFFHSSIALRVIPEEETPDPSTVVVSGSEIKKILKGTEETVCKTQHCNLYTSNCYSASIFSLEGVIKTINEREGVEKSSKKEDIAKVAQVLQQATTDNLSRGISNNSLIKSSLIYDIHPILLNYGLVQKTKAEDEYGRTPPPQM
;
A
#
# COMPACT_ATOMS: atom_id res chain seq x y z
N MET A 1 -50.47 18.83 -29.07
CA MET A 1 -49.76 17.53 -29.16
C MET A 1 -48.26 17.75 -29.36
N ALA A 2 -47.48 18.01 -28.31
CA ALA A 2 -46.02 18.05 -28.43
C ALA A 2 -45.37 17.91 -27.05
N ARG A 3 -45.17 16.68 -26.57
CA ARG A 3 -44.36 16.39 -25.37
C ARG A 3 -44.12 14.89 -25.22
N TRP A 4 -43.49 14.22 -26.20
CA TRP A 4 -43.07 12.81 -26.04
C TRP A 4 -42.00 12.37 -27.08
N LYS A 5 -40.99 13.22 -27.34
CA LYS A 5 -39.85 12.85 -28.22
C LYS A 5 -38.45 13.14 -27.65
N MET A 6 -38.33 13.65 -26.42
CA MET A 6 -37.02 14.02 -25.86
C MET A 6 -36.36 12.95 -24.97
N PHE A 7 -36.98 11.79 -24.73
CA PHE A 7 -36.46 10.79 -23.78
C PHE A 7 -35.71 9.59 -24.41
N LYS A 8 -35.63 9.49 -25.75
CA LYS A 8 -35.00 8.32 -26.42
C LYS A 8 -33.55 8.51 -26.89
N GLN A 9 -33.00 9.73 -26.87
CA GLN A 9 -31.62 9.97 -27.32
C GLN A 9 -30.59 10.00 -26.17
N THR A 10 -31.02 10.16 -24.93
CA THR A 10 -30.13 10.15 -23.76
C THR A 10 -29.77 8.74 -23.28
N ALA A 11 -30.63 7.73 -23.50
CA ALA A 11 -30.37 6.36 -23.03
C ALA A 11 -29.29 5.61 -23.83
N THR A 12 -29.15 5.87 -25.13
CA THR A 12 -28.17 5.21 -26.00
C THR A 12 -26.76 5.81 -25.90
N ALA A 13 -26.64 7.12 -25.68
CA ALA A 13 -25.34 7.78 -25.48
C ALA A 13 -24.67 7.40 -24.15
N VAL A 14 -25.48 7.27 -23.08
CA VAL A 14 -24.98 6.86 -21.75
C VAL A 14 -24.53 5.39 -21.76
N GLY A 15 -25.21 4.52 -22.50
CA GLY A 15 -24.80 3.11 -22.67
C GLY A 15 -23.46 2.96 -23.41
N GLY A 16 -23.21 3.78 -24.43
CA GLY A 16 -21.95 3.77 -25.18
C GLY A 16 -20.75 4.23 -24.35
N ALA A 17 -20.88 5.35 -23.64
CA ALA A 17 -19.82 5.89 -22.80
C ALA A 17 -19.49 4.97 -21.61
N LEU A 18 -20.51 4.39 -20.96
CA LEU A 18 -20.31 3.45 -19.87
C LEU A 18 -19.62 2.16 -20.34
N THR A 19 -20.03 1.62 -21.50
CA THR A 19 -19.42 0.42 -22.07
C THR A 19 -17.97 0.67 -22.49
N TYR A 20 -17.69 1.83 -23.09
CA TYR A 20 -16.32 2.24 -23.44
C TYR A 20 -15.45 2.40 -22.19
N TYR A 21 -15.95 3.08 -21.16
CA TYR A 21 -15.24 3.24 -19.89
C TYR A 21 -14.92 1.89 -19.23
N LEU A 22 -15.90 1.00 -19.12
CA LEU A 22 -15.69 -0.35 -18.58
C LEU A 22 -14.71 -1.16 -19.44
N GLY A 23 -14.78 -1.02 -20.77
CA GLY A 23 -13.83 -1.63 -21.70
C GLY A 23 -12.40 -1.15 -21.47
N GLN A 24 -12.20 0.16 -21.30
CA GLN A 24 -10.90 0.75 -21.01
C GLN A 24 -10.35 0.26 -19.66
N GLN A 25 -11.20 0.17 -18.63
CA GLN A 25 -10.78 -0.37 -17.32
C GLN A 25 -10.28 -1.82 -17.41
N VAL A 26 -10.92 -2.66 -18.24
CA VAL A 26 -10.47 -4.04 -18.47
C VAL A 26 -9.12 -4.07 -19.20
N VAL A 27 -8.90 -3.17 -20.17
CA VAL A 27 -7.63 -3.05 -20.88
C VAL A 27 -6.52 -2.62 -19.92
N ASP A 28 -6.74 -1.54 -19.17
CA ASP A 28 -5.78 -0.99 -18.20
C ASP A 28 -5.42 -2.02 -17.13
N TYR A 29 -6.41 -2.74 -16.60
CA TYR A 29 -6.19 -3.82 -15.65
C TYR A 29 -5.30 -4.93 -16.23
N ARG A 30 -5.56 -5.35 -17.48
CA ARG A 30 -4.75 -6.38 -18.16
C ARG A 30 -3.32 -5.91 -18.45
N GLU A 31 -3.13 -4.62 -18.70
CA GLU A 31 -1.80 -4.05 -18.93
C GLU A 31 -0.95 -4.09 -17.66
N VAL A 32 -1.50 -3.61 -16.53
CA VAL A 32 -0.85 -3.70 -15.20
C VAL A 32 -0.58 -5.16 -14.84
N GLN A 33 -1.54 -6.06 -15.08
CA GLN A 33 -1.36 -7.47 -14.81
C GLN A 33 -0.18 -8.03 -15.60
N LYS A 34 -0.09 -7.73 -16.91
CA LYS A 34 1.00 -8.21 -17.77
C LYS A 34 2.36 -7.63 -17.39
N SER A 35 2.43 -6.37 -16.98
CA SER A 35 3.71 -5.73 -16.62
C SER A 35 4.30 -6.31 -15.32
N LEU A 36 3.46 -6.87 -14.45
CA LEU A 36 3.90 -7.49 -13.20
C LEU A 36 3.88 -9.02 -13.23
N GLN A 37 3.36 -9.63 -14.30
CA GLN A 37 3.22 -11.08 -14.37
C GLN A 37 4.57 -11.76 -14.54
N ASN A 38 5.02 -12.42 -13.46
CA ASN A 38 6.07 -13.41 -13.54
C ASN A 38 5.43 -14.82 -13.66
N PRO A 39 5.72 -15.60 -14.72
CA PRO A 39 5.23 -16.97 -14.82
C PRO A 39 5.80 -17.91 -13.73
N ASP A 40 6.95 -17.55 -13.16
CA ASP A 40 7.63 -18.33 -12.13
C ASP A 40 7.19 -17.94 -10.71
N LEU A 41 6.42 -16.86 -10.54
CA LEU A 41 5.82 -16.50 -9.25
C LEU A 41 4.43 -17.09 -9.12
N GLU A 42 4.14 -17.67 -7.96
CA GLU A 42 2.80 -18.16 -7.63
C GLU A 42 1.79 -17.02 -7.64
N THR A 43 0.72 -17.19 -8.41
CA THR A 43 -0.35 -16.20 -8.57
C THR A 43 -1.29 -16.14 -7.37
N SER A 44 -1.28 -17.16 -6.50
CA SER A 44 -2.00 -17.18 -5.23
C SER A 44 -1.00 -17.16 -4.07
N ALA A 45 -1.30 -16.38 -3.03
CA ALA A 45 -0.53 -16.42 -1.78
C ALA A 45 -0.59 -17.83 -1.18
N PRO A 46 0.53 -18.36 -0.63
CA PRO A 46 0.51 -19.64 0.04
C PRO A 46 -0.42 -19.59 1.27
N GLU A 47 -1.02 -20.72 1.60
CA GLU A 47 -1.77 -20.84 2.85
C GLU A 47 -0.77 -20.75 4.02
N ARG A 48 -0.93 -19.73 4.86
CA ARG A 48 -0.04 -19.42 5.98
C ARG A 48 -0.81 -19.55 7.28
N ALA A 49 -0.16 -20.08 8.32
CA ALA A 49 -0.71 -20.02 9.67
C ALA A 49 -0.87 -18.55 10.08
N GLN A 50 -1.91 -18.27 10.87
CA GLN A 50 -2.18 -16.95 11.42
C GLN A 50 -1.78 -16.92 12.89
N VAL A 51 -1.01 -15.91 13.28
CA VAL A 51 -0.60 -15.66 14.67
C VAL A 51 -0.94 -14.23 15.07
N THR A 52 -1.13 -13.97 16.36
CA THR A 52 -1.38 -12.61 16.86
C THR A 52 -0.09 -12.03 17.44
N ALA A 53 0.23 -10.79 17.11
CA ALA A 53 1.37 -10.08 17.68
C ALA A 53 1.15 -9.86 19.19
N THR A 54 2.16 -10.24 19.98
CA THR A 54 2.12 -10.11 21.45
C THR A 54 3.06 -9.04 21.98
N LYS A 55 3.96 -8.54 21.13
CA LYS A 55 4.95 -7.51 21.46
C LYS A 55 4.59 -6.19 20.78
N LYS A 56 4.94 -5.09 21.45
CA LYS A 56 4.78 -3.74 20.93
C LYS A 56 5.97 -3.35 20.07
N GLU A 57 5.94 -3.76 18.81
CA GLU A 57 7.09 -3.66 17.89
C GLU A 57 6.69 -3.37 16.43
N TRP A 58 5.45 -2.95 16.19
CA TRP A 58 4.91 -2.78 14.84
C TRP A 58 4.61 -1.33 14.50
N TYR A 59 5.18 -0.80 13.42
CA TYR A 59 4.71 0.44 12.81
C TYR A 59 3.75 0.13 11.66
N LEU A 60 2.59 0.78 11.64
CA LEU A 60 1.59 0.67 10.58
C LEU A 60 1.17 2.07 10.12
N PHE A 61 1.32 2.36 8.83
CA PHE A 61 1.13 3.72 8.32
C PHE A 61 -0.31 4.00 7.81
N GLY A 62 -0.85 5.19 8.09
CA GLY A 62 -2.13 5.72 7.56
C GLY A 62 -3.35 5.49 8.44
N ARG A 63 -4.46 6.22 8.20
CA ARG A 63 -5.70 6.04 9.00
C ARG A 63 -6.19 4.64 8.83
N GLN A 64 -6.39 4.05 9.97
CA GLN A 64 -6.66 2.65 10.10
C GLN A 64 -8.18 2.40 10.22
N SER A 65 -9.01 3.45 10.41
CA SER A 65 -10.44 3.31 10.66
C SER A 65 -11.26 4.60 10.34
N PRO A 66 -11.56 4.90 9.05
CA PRO A 66 -12.25 6.15 8.69
C PRO A 66 -13.70 6.27 9.20
N HIS A 67 -14.32 5.17 9.62
CA HIS A 67 -15.73 5.10 10.02
C HIS A 67 -15.98 4.66 11.47
N TYR A 68 -14.93 4.37 12.24
CA TYR A 68 -15.12 3.91 13.61
C TYR A 68 -15.37 5.10 14.54
N VAL A 69 -16.37 4.95 15.40
CA VAL A 69 -16.72 5.97 16.38
C VAL A 69 -15.63 5.98 17.44
N ARG A 70 -14.95 7.12 17.59
CA ARG A 70 -14.00 7.32 18.69
C ARG A 70 -14.76 7.21 20.01
N ASP A 71 -14.21 6.47 20.96
CA ASP A 71 -14.80 6.39 22.30
C ASP A 71 -14.62 7.73 23.02
N MET A 72 -15.70 8.51 23.02
CA MET A 72 -15.80 9.83 23.61
C MET A 72 -15.67 9.82 25.14
N THR A 73 -15.85 8.66 25.78
CA THR A 73 -15.75 8.48 27.22
C THR A 73 -14.33 8.13 27.66
N LYS A 74 -13.59 7.36 26.84
CA LYS A 74 -12.14 7.11 27.02
C LYS A 74 -11.27 8.31 26.64
N THR A 75 -11.75 9.18 25.73
CA THR A 75 -11.06 10.42 25.34
C THR A 75 -12.04 11.55 25.02
N PRO A 76 -12.31 12.50 25.94
CA PRO A 76 -13.24 13.59 25.70
C PRO A 76 -12.76 14.55 24.59
N LYS A 77 -13.64 14.91 23.64
CA LYS A 77 -13.36 15.81 22.49
C LYS A 77 -12.65 17.11 22.86
N HIS A 78 -12.87 17.59 24.08
CA HIS A 78 -12.58 18.96 24.47
C HIS A 78 -11.09 19.26 24.72
N GLU A 79 -10.24 18.25 24.96
CA GLU A 79 -8.82 18.51 25.21
C GLU A 79 -7.96 18.50 23.93
N GLU A 80 -8.30 17.70 22.93
CA GLU A 80 -7.54 17.62 21.68
C GLU A 80 -8.03 18.61 20.63
N HIS A 81 -9.35 18.76 20.42
CA HIS A 81 -9.87 19.72 19.44
C HIS A 81 -9.61 21.18 19.83
N ARG A 82 -9.58 21.51 21.13
CA ARG A 82 -9.23 22.87 21.58
C ARG A 82 -7.75 23.20 21.33
N LYS A 83 -6.86 22.20 21.29
CA LYS A 83 -5.46 22.38 20.86
C LYS A 83 -5.32 22.48 19.33
N ILE A 84 -6.27 21.90 18.58
CA ILE A 84 -6.33 21.90 17.11
C ILE A 84 -6.90 23.22 16.56
N GLU A 85 -7.82 23.88 17.26
CA GLU A 85 -8.42 25.15 16.79
C GLU A 85 -7.57 26.39 17.10
N GLU A 86 -6.62 26.33 18.04
CA GLU A 86 -5.92 27.53 18.54
C GLU A 86 -4.44 27.73 18.11
N SER A 87 -3.81 26.90 17.25
CA SER A 87 -2.35 27.02 17.05
C SER A 87 -1.82 27.05 15.61
N SER A 88 -1.11 28.13 15.27
CA SER A 88 -0.28 28.26 14.07
C SER A 88 1.01 27.44 14.19
N LEU A 89 1.42 26.76 13.12
CA LEU A 89 2.69 26.05 12.91
C LEU A 89 2.99 24.82 13.80
N TYR A 90 2.54 24.77 15.05
CA TYR A 90 2.78 23.62 15.94
C TYR A 90 1.95 22.36 15.54
N LEU A 91 0.82 22.55 14.85
CA LEU A 91 -0.09 21.46 14.42
C LEU A 91 0.43 20.56 13.29
N LYS A 92 1.46 20.97 12.52
CA LYS A 92 2.14 20.01 11.63
C LYS A 92 2.76 18.86 12.40
N ARG A 93 3.13 19.06 13.69
CA ARG A 93 3.75 18.04 14.53
C ARG A 93 2.78 16.96 15.02
N PHE A 94 1.48 17.27 15.15
CA PHE A 94 0.46 16.28 15.54
C PHE A 94 -0.02 15.44 14.34
N GLY A 95 0.05 15.98 13.12
CA GLY A 95 -0.27 15.25 11.89
C GLY A 95 0.81 14.26 11.42
N THR A 96 1.94 14.13 12.12
CA THR A 96 3.04 13.20 11.81
C THR A 96 3.19 12.05 12.80
N VAL A 97 2.41 12.05 13.88
CA VAL A 97 2.37 10.95 14.85
C VAL A 97 1.50 9.84 14.25
N MET A 98 2.01 8.60 14.23
CA MET A 98 1.21 7.46 13.77
C MET A 98 0.07 7.17 14.74
N ASP A 99 -1.14 7.02 14.21
CA ASP A 99 -2.31 6.59 14.97
C ASP A 99 -2.25 5.07 15.18
N ASN A 100 -2.17 4.64 16.43
CA ASN A 100 -2.11 3.22 16.81
C ASN A 100 -3.48 2.64 17.18
N GLU A 101 -4.57 3.34 16.84
CA GLU A 101 -5.95 2.88 16.95
C GLU A 101 -6.50 2.58 18.35
N LYS A 102 -5.71 2.66 19.41
CA LYS A 102 -6.12 2.32 20.78
C LYS A 102 -7.31 3.16 21.32
N HIS A 103 -7.72 4.19 20.59
CA HIS A 103 -8.79 5.12 20.93
C HIS A 103 -10.11 4.89 20.16
N TYR A 104 -10.14 3.90 19.27
CA TYR A 104 -11.31 3.55 18.48
C TYR A 104 -11.92 2.25 18.99
N ASP A 105 -13.25 2.19 19.03
CA ASP A 105 -13.94 0.94 19.29
C ASP A 105 -13.96 0.14 17.99
N LEU A 106 -12.91 -0.66 17.78
CA LEU A 106 -12.76 -1.54 16.62
C LEU A 106 -13.72 -2.73 16.72
N PHE A 107 -14.21 -3.17 15.56
CA PHE A 107 -15.02 -4.38 15.48
C PHE A 107 -14.11 -5.61 15.54
N GLU A 108 -14.64 -6.70 16.10
CA GLU A 108 -13.93 -7.97 16.07
C GLU A 108 -13.60 -8.36 14.62
N GLY A 109 -12.35 -8.79 14.39
CA GLY A 109 -11.87 -9.15 13.06
C GLY A 109 -11.51 -7.94 12.16
N SER A 110 -11.50 -6.72 12.70
CA SER A 110 -11.04 -5.53 11.97
C SER A 110 -9.56 -5.20 12.18
N ASP A 111 -8.80 -6.02 12.90
CA ASP A 111 -7.36 -5.84 13.06
C ASP A 111 -6.61 -5.92 11.72
N PHE A 112 -5.37 -5.40 11.70
CA PHE A 112 -4.52 -5.57 10.53
C PHE A 112 -4.02 -6.99 10.43
N GLU A 113 -4.21 -7.58 9.24
CA GLU A 113 -3.55 -8.79 8.81
C GLU A 113 -2.32 -8.42 8.00
N ILE A 114 -1.15 -8.81 8.49
CA ILE A 114 0.14 -8.64 7.83
C ILE A 114 0.37 -9.79 6.87
N GLU A 115 0.48 -9.46 5.59
CA GLU A 115 1.01 -10.33 4.56
C GLU A 115 2.54 -10.20 4.52
N PRO A 116 3.27 -11.27 4.88
CA PRO A 116 4.72 -11.20 4.98
C PRO A 116 5.37 -11.13 3.60
N ILE A 117 6.30 -10.20 3.43
CA ILE A 117 7.23 -10.17 2.30
C ILE A 117 8.37 -11.15 2.62
N SER A 118 8.13 -12.43 2.32
CA SER A 118 9.09 -13.51 2.61
C SER A 118 9.05 -14.63 1.57
N SER A 119 10.22 -15.18 1.26
CA SER A 119 10.38 -16.37 0.41
C SER A 119 9.99 -17.68 1.14
N ASN A 120 9.80 -17.64 2.46
CA ASN A 120 9.36 -18.78 3.24
C ASN A 120 7.82 -18.85 3.26
N SER A 121 7.26 -19.85 2.59
CA SER A 121 5.80 -20.09 2.55
C SER A 121 5.20 -20.44 3.91
N LYS A 122 6.02 -20.83 4.89
CA LYS A 122 5.59 -21.10 6.27
C LYS A 122 5.67 -19.88 7.19
N TYR A 123 6.23 -18.75 6.72
CA TYR A 123 6.25 -17.52 7.51
C TYR A 123 4.80 -17.10 7.78
N PRO A 124 4.39 -16.94 9.05
CA PRO A 124 2.98 -16.77 9.37
C PRO A 124 2.48 -15.40 8.95
N LYS A 125 1.17 -15.32 8.71
CA LYS A 125 0.46 -14.04 8.72
C LYS A 125 0.34 -13.58 10.16
N VAL A 126 0.49 -12.27 10.38
CA VAL A 126 0.43 -11.70 11.73
C VAL A 126 -0.79 -10.81 11.83
N ILE A 127 -1.64 -11.06 12.83
CA ILE A 127 -2.67 -10.12 13.26
C ILE A 127 -2.05 -9.14 14.24
N VAL A 128 -2.09 -7.86 13.92
CA VAL A 128 -1.51 -6.81 14.76
C VAL A 128 -2.65 -6.04 15.44
N PRO A 129 -2.92 -6.29 16.73
CA PRO A 129 -3.88 -5.49 17.48
C PRO A 129 -3.28 -4.11 17.84
N PRO A 130 -4.11 -3.11 18.19
CA PRO A 130 -3.66 -1.76 18.57
C PRO A 130 -2.54 -1.73 19.63
N GLU A 131 -2.57 -2.65 20.59
CA GLU A 131 -1.60 -2.72 21.70
C GLU A 131 -0.18 -3.10 21.24
N ALA A 132 -0.07 -3.80 20.10
CA ALA A 132 1.19 -4.20 19.50
C ALA A 132 1.79 -3.09 18.61
N MET A 133 1.04 -2.01 18.36
CA MET A 133 1.45 -0.93 17.48
C MET A 133 2.24 0.17 18.20
N LEU A 134 3.31 0.61 17.56
CA LEU A 134 4.11 1.77 17.92
C LEU A 134 3.48 3.05 17.33
N SER A 135 3.71 4.17 17.99
CA SER A 135 3.08 5.46 17.66
C SER A 135 4.09 6.60 17.55
N ASP A 136 5.36 6.30 17.36
CA ASP A 136 6.41 7.30 17.22
C ASP A 136 6.26 8.07 15.91
N ARG A 137 6.96 9.19 15.77
CA ARG A 137 6.94 9.94 14.51
C ARG A 137 7.94 9.34 13.53
N ILE A 138 7.61 9.40 12.24
CA ILE A 138 8.51 8.89 11.18
C ILE A 138 9.87 9.58 11.22
N ASP A 139 9.90 10.89 11.51
CA ASP A 139 11.15 11.65 11.62
C ASP A 139 12.00 11.27 12.84
N GLU A 140 11.42 10.55 13.81
CA GLU A 140 12.07 10.08 15.03
C GLU A 140 12.60 8.64 14.93
N LEU A 141 12.30 7.92 13.84
CA LEU A 141 12.92 6.61 13.60
C LEU A 141 14.44 6.76 13.52
N ASP A 142 15.22 5.88 14.14
CA ASP A 142 16.67 5.90 13.97
C ASP A 142 17.03 5.54 12.53
N ASP A 143 17.95 6.27 11.89
CA ASP A 143 18.36 6.03 10.50
C ASP A 143 19.02 4.65 10.32
N ASP A 144 19.67 4.15 11.37
CA ASP A 144 20.37 2.87 11.40
C ASP A 144 19.50 1.72 11.95
N ALA A 145 18.28 2.01 12.44
CA ALA A 145 17.35 0.97 12.87
C ALA A 145 17.00 0.04 11.71
N ARG A 146 16.78 -1.23 12.03
CA ARG A 146 16.47 -2.30 11.07
C ARG A 146 15.02 -2.71 11.20
N PHE A 147 14.35 -2.83 10.06
CA PHE A 147 12.94 -3.17 10.00
C PHE A 147 12.69 -4.31 9.03
N GLU A 148 11.90 -5.31 9.41
CA GLU A 148 11.27 -6.19 8.43
C GLU A 148 10.09 -5.47 7.82
N ILE A 149 10.08 -5.37 6.49
CA ILE A 149 8.99 -4.72 5.77
C ILE A 149 7.95 -5.73 5.33
N HIS A 150 6.68 -5.37 5.50
CA HIS A 150 5.54 -6.21 5.15
C HIS A 150 4.42 -5.38 4.53
N PHE A 151 3.45 -6.07 3.92
CA PHE A 151 2.22 -5.45 3.45
C PHE A 151 1.10 -5.74 4.45
N ALA A 152 0.32 -4.74 4.81
CA ALA A 152 -0.78 -4.88 5.75
C ALA A 152 -2.11 -4.70 5.03
N ARG A 153 -3.11 -5.51 5.41
CA ARG A 153 -4.50 -5.37 4.98
C ARG A 153 -5.38 -5.25 6.22
N LYS A 154 -6.39 -4.40 6.13
CA LYS A 154 -7.42 -4.27 7.16
C LYS A 154 -8.78 -4.35 6.51
N ARG A 155 -9.62 -5.28 6.97
CA ARG A 155 -10.96 -5.47 6.41
C ARG A 155 -11.86 -4.31 6.83
N GLY A 156 -12.47 -3.64 5.87
CA GLY A 156 -13.53 -2.66 6.09
C GLY A 156 -14.88 -3.36 6.29
N PHE A 157 -15.80 -2.76 7.04
CA PHE A 157 -17.16 -3.27 7.26
C PHE A 157 -17.22 -4.69 7.86
N ALA A 158 -16.25 -5.06 8.69
CA ALA A 158 -16.22 -6.36 9.36
C ALA A 158 -17.45 -6.56 10.27
N ASP A 159 -18.02 -5.48 10.81
CA ASP A 159 -19.28 -5.45 11.55
C ASP A 159 -20.50 -5.88 10.74
N ILE A 160 -20.50 -5.59 9.43
CA ILE A 160 -21.64 -5.86 8.56
C ILE A 160 -21.50 -7.24 7.91
N SER A 161 -20.28 -7.65 7.60
CA SER A 161 -20.02 -8.94 6.96
C SER A 161 -18.59 -9.41 7.18
N GLU A 162 -18.45 -10.60 7.77
CA GLU A 162 -17.18 -11.33 7.80
C GLU A 162 -16.61 -11.57 6.40
N LYS A 163 -17.42 -11.48 5.34
CA LYS A 163 -17.00 -11.64 3.94
C LYS A 163 -16.87 -10.31 3.20
N SER A 164 -16.73 -9.20 3.91
CA SER A 164 -16.59 -7.89 3.28
C SER A 164 -15.44 -7.90 2.25
N PRO A 165 -15.71 -7.50 0.99
CA PRO A 165 -14.68 -7.43 -0.04
C PRO A 165 -13.85 -6.14 0.05
N PHE A 166 -14.17 -5.24 0.97
CA PHE A 166 -13.49 -3.96 1.12
C PHE A 166 -12.34 -4.09 2.09
N PHE A 167 -11.14 -3.66 1.67
CA PHE A 167 -9.99 -3.57 2.57
C PHE A 167 -9.31 -2.21 2.43
N HIS A 168 -8.76 -1.74 3.53
CA HIS A 168 -7.67 -0.77 3.56
C HIS A 168 -6.34 -1.53 3.51
N SER A 169 -5.29 -0.85 3.07
CA SER A 169 -3.95 -1.44 3.04
C SER A 169 -2.93 -0.47 3.57
N SER A 170 -1.81 -0.99 4.02
CA SER A 170 -0.66 -0.21 4.48
C SER A 170 0.64 -0.95 4.22
N ILE A 171 1.76 -0.26 4.44
CA ILE A 171 3.03 -0.89 4.75
C ILE A 171 3.11 -1.09 6.26
N ALA A 172 3.57 -2.26 6.68
CA ALA A 172 3.90 -2.53 8.07
C ALA A 172 5.39 -2.75 8.23
N LEU A 173 5.94 -2.32 9.36
CA LEU A 173 7.33 -2.55 9.75
C LEU A 173 7.34 -3.26 11.08
N ARG A 174 8.06 -4.38 11.17
CA ARG A 174 8.44 -4.98 12.44
C ARG A 174 9.83 -4.47 12.81
N VAL A 175 9.97 -3.92 14.01
CA VAL A 175 11.27 -3.53 14.56
C VAL A 175 12.11 -4.79 14.78
N ILE A 176 13.37 -4.77 14.31
CA ILE A 176 14.34 -5.82 14.60
C ILE A 176 15.30 -5.29 15.67
N PRO A 177 15.28 -5.83 16.91
CA PRO A 177 16.22 -5.45 17.95
C PRO A 177 17.69 -5.60 17.51
N GLU A 178 18.60 -4.81 18.08
CA GLU A 178 20.03 -4.85 17.72
C GLU A 178 20.66 -6.25 17.95
N GLU A 179 20.22 -6.92 19.01
CA GLU A 179 20.64 -8.25 19.41
C GLU A 179 20.03 -9.39 18.56
N GLU A 180 19.01 -9.09 17.75
CA GLU A 180 18.32 -10.07 16.91
C GLU A 180 18.94 -10.13 15.51
N THR A 181 19.13 -11.34 14.98
CA THR A 181 19.49 -11.55 13.58
C THR A 181 18.21 -11.57 12.74
N PRO A 182 18.09 -10.73 11.71
CA PRO A 182 16.93 -10.76 10.81
C PRO A 182 16.71 -12.14 10.19
N ASP A 183 15.46 -12.53 9.97
CA ASP A 183 15.16 -13.75 9.23
C ASP A 183 15.60 -13.55 7.77
N PRO A 184 16.50 -14.39 7.23
CA PRO A 184 17.04 -14.21 5.87
C PRO A 184 15.98 -14.36 4.77
N SER A 185 14.84 -15.00 5.09
CA SER A 185 13.73 -15.12 4.17
C SER A 185 12.94 -13.82 4.01
N THR A 186 13.07 -12.86 4.93
CA THR A 186 12.35 -11.58 4.90
C THR A 186 13.14 -10.51 4.13
N VAL A 187 12.52 -9.35 3.94
CA VAL A 187 13.20 -8.16 3.40
C VAL A 187 13.40 -7.17 4.53
N VAL A 188 14.65 -6.77 4.72
CA VAL A 188 15.05 -5.80 5.73
C VAL A 188 15.34 -4.46 5.09
N VAL A 189 14.84 -3.38 5.68
CA VAL A 189 15.15 -1.99 5.31
C VAL A 189 15.68 -1.23 6.51
N SER A 190 16.52 -0.23 6.27
CA SER A 190 16.97 0.69 7.32
C SER A 190 15.94 1.80 7.59
N GLY A 191 16.11 2.50 8.70
CA GLY A 191 15.31 3.68 9.02
C GLY A 191 15.45 4.80 8.00
N SER A 192 16.66 5.05 7.50
CA SER A 192 16.91 6.05 6.45
C SER A 192 16.22 5.67 5.13
N GLU A 193 16.26 4.39 4.75
CA GLU A 193 15.57 3.87 3.57
C GLU A 193 14.05 4.05 3.69
N ILE A 194 13.45 3.66 4.81
CA ILE A 194 12.00 3.76 4.97
C ILE A 194 11.52 5.22 5.08
N LYS A 195 12.28 6.10 5.73
CA LYS A 195 11.98 7.55 5.71
C LYS A 195 11.95 8.11 4.29
N LYS A 196 12.91 7.73 3.44
CA LYS A 196 12.95 8.12 2.02
C LYS A 196 11.71 7.62 1.28
N ILE A 197 11.33 6.36 1.46
CA ILE A 197 10.14 5.75 0.84
C ILE A 197 8.87 6.50 1.26
N LEU A 198 8.63 6.65 2.56
CA LEU A 198 7.40 7.26 3.07
C LEU A 198 7.28 8.73 2.70
N LYS A 199 8.39 9.47 2.68
CA LYS A 199 8.43 10.86 2.18
C LYS A 199 8.04 10.92 0.70
N GLY A 200 8.60 10.03 -0.13
CA GLY A 200 8.27 9.94 -1.56
C GLY A 200 6.79 9.65 -1.80
N THR A 201 6.21 8.71 -1.04
CA THR A 201 4.78 8.39 -1.10
C THR A 201 3.90 9.58 -0.70
N GLU A 202 4.23 10.24 0.41
CA GLU A 202 3.49 11.41 0.89
C GLU A 202 3.48 12.54 -0.15
N GLU A 203 4.64 12.83 -0.75
CA GLU A 203 4.80 13.91 -1.72
C GLU A 203 4.12 13.63 -3.05
N THR A 204 4.15 12.38 -3.51
CA THR A 204 3.71 12.00 -4.86
C THR A 204 2.23 11.60 -4.90
N VAL A 205 1.78 10.81 -3.91
CA VAL A 205 0.42 10.25 -3.89
C VAL A 205 -0.48 11.02 -2.94
N CYS A 206 -0.05 11.23 -1.70
CA CYS A 206 -0.98 11.72 -0.68
C CYS A 206 -1.32 13.21 -0.87
N LYS A 207 -0.30 14.07 -1.02
CA LYS A 207 -0.51 15.51 -1.23
C LYS A 207 -1.32 15.82 -2.49
N THR A 208 -1.11 15.07 -3.58
CA THR A 208 -1.85 15.26 -4.84
C THR A 208 -3.32 14.85 -4.73
N GLN A 209 -3.64 13.96 -3.78
CA GLN A 209 -4.99 13.48 -3.49
C GLN A 209 -5.63 14.15 -2.26
N HIS A 210 -5.02 15.23 -1.74
CA HIS A 210 -5.45 15.93 -0.53
C HIS A 210 -5.61 15.03 0.70
N CYS A 211 -4.80 13.97 0.79
CA CYS A 211 -4.68 13.12 1.97
C CYS A 211 -3.25 13.16 2.53
N ASN A 212 -3.01 12.49 3.65
CA ASN A 212 -1.66 12.31 4.19
C ASN A 212 -1.51 10.84 4.64
N LEU A 213 -0.30 10.30 4.51
CA LEU A 213 0.04 8.91 4.82
C LEU A 213 -0.01 8.59 6.31
N TYR A 214 -0.20 9.58 7.18
CA TYR A 214 -0.24 9.40 8.63
C TYR A 214 -1.67 9.17 9.13
N THR A 215 -2.64 9.80 8.47
CA THR A 215 -4.06 9.86 8.85
C THR A 215 -4.96 9.44 7.71
N SER A 216 -4.44 8.85 6.63
CA SER A 216 -5.21 8.20 5.55
C SER A 216 -4.29 7.30 4.73
N ASN A 217 -4.50 5.97 4.77
CA ASN A 217 -3.92 5.12 3.75
C ASN A 217 -4.96 4.86 2.66
N CYS A 218 -4.57 5.13 1.42
CA CYS A 218 -5.26 4.62 0.25
C CYS A 218 -4.45 3.47 -0.32
N TYR A 219 -5.13 2.58 -1.02
CA TYR A 219 -4.49 1.43 -1.66
C TYR A 219 -3.32 1.86 -2.58
N SER A 220 -3.48 2.98 -3.29
CA SER A 220 -2.42 3.56 -4.13
C SER A 220 -1.15 3.94 -3.37
N ALA A 221 -1.26 4.43 -2.14
CA ALA A 221 -0.09 4.81 -1.34
C ALA A 221 0.72 3.59 -0.89
N SER A 222 0.05 2.51 -0.51
CA SER A 222 0.72 1.25 -0.13
C SER A 222 1.43 0.62 -1.32
N ILE A 223 0.79 0.63 -2.49
CA ILE A 223 1.41 0.15 -3.74
C ILE A 223 2.63 0.99 -4.08
N PHE A 224 2.51 2.31 -4.11
CA PHE A 224 3.64 3.20 -4.39
C PHE A 224 4.79 3.01 -3.38
N SER A 225 4.47 2.70 -2.13
CA SER A 225 5.49 2.41 -1.13
C SER A 225 6.23 1.10 -1.43
N LEU A 226 5.53 0.03 -1.85
CA LEU A 226 6.17 -1.21 -2.31
C LEU A 226 7.08 -0.97 -3.53
N GLU A 227 6.67 -0.09 -4.45
CA GLU A 227 7.52 0.35 -5.57
C GLU A 227 8.78 1.05 -5.06
N GLY A 228 8.64 1.92 -4.06
CA GLY A 228 9.75 2.58 -3.38
C GLY A 228 10.73 1.59 -2.75
N VAL A 229 10.24 0.49 -2.17
CA VAL A 229 11.07 -0.60 -1.64
C VAL A 229 11.89 -1.25 -2.76
N ILE A 230 11.27 -1.61 -3.88
CA ILE A 230 11.97 -2.21 -5.03
C ILE A 230 13.07 -1.27 -5.55
N LYS A 231 12.74 0.02 -5.75
CA LYS A 231 13.69 1.04 -6.19
C LYS A 231 14.87 1.15 -5.21
N THR A 232 14.57 1.21 -3.92
CA THR A 232 15.58 1.31 -2.86
C THR A 232 16.53 0.11 -2.85
N ILE A 233 16.00 -1.13 -2.90
CA ILE A 233 16.84 -2.35 -2.96
C ILE A 233 17.72 -2.33 -4.21
N ASN A 234 17.18 -1.93 -5.36
CA ASN A 234 17.92 -1.86 -6.61
C ASN A 234 19.09 -0.86 -6.52
N GLU A 235 18.89 0.27 -5.85
CA GLU A 235 19.87 1.35 -5.67
C GLU A 235 20.98 1.04 -4.64
N ARG A 236 20.84 0.00 -3.79
CA ARG A 236 21.84 -0.32 -2.74
C ARG A 236 23.24 -0.54 -3.31
N GLU A 237 24.22 0.28 -2.92
CA GLU A 237 25.61 0.08 -3.34
C GLU A 237 26.27 -1.05 -2.54
N GLY A 238 27.23 -1.76 -3.15
CA GLY A 238 27.99 -2.82 -2.48
C GLY A 238 27.24 -4.13 -2.21
N VAL A 239 25.95 -4.23 -2.56
CA VAL A 239 25.14 -5.46 -2.43
C VAL A 239 25.15 -6.26 -3.73
N GLU A 240 25.43 -7.56 -3.62
CA GLU A 240 25.45 -8.49 -4.74
C GLU A 240 24.13 -8.52 -5.54
N LYS A 241 24.24 -8.61 -6.88
CA LYS A 241 23.05 -8.60 -7.77
C LYS A 241 22.09 -9.76 -7.45
N SER A 242 22.60 -10.90 -7.04
CA SER A 242 21.79 -12.08 -6.64
C SER A 242 20.97 -11.82 -5.38
N SER A 243 21.56 -11.17 -4.37
CA SER A 243 20.85 -10.81 -3.14
C SER A 243 19.76 -9.76 -3.42
N LYS A 244 20.07 -8.73 -4.22
CA LYS A 244 19.06 -7.76 -4.68
C LYS A 244 17.92 -8.44 -5.44
N LYS A 245 18.24 -9.37 -6.33
CA LYS A 245 17.25 -10.14 -7.10
C LYS A 245 16.29 -10.87 -6.17
N GLU A 246 16.80 -11.53 -5.15
CA GLU A 246 16.00 -12.27 -4.19
C GLU A 246 15.04 -11.36 -3.42
N ASP A 247 15.54 -10.26 -2.87
CA ASP A 247 14.70 -9.32 -2.12
C ASP A 247 13.67 -8.62 -3.00
N ILE A 248 14.05 -8.20 -4.22
CA ILE A 248 13.11 -7.63 -5.19
C ILE A 248 12.05 -8.66 -5.57
N ALA A 249 12.39 -9.94 -5.72
CA ALA A 249 11.42 -10.99 -6.03
C ALA A 249 10.38 -11.16 -4.91
N LYS A 250 10.81 -11.14 -3.64
CA LYS A 250 9.90 -11.20 -2.47
C LYS A 250 8.90 -10.03 -2.50
N VAL A 251 9.37 -8.80 -2.73
CA VAL A 251 8.50 -7.61 -2.79
C VAL A 251 7.59 -7.65 -4.02
N ALA A 252 8.13 -8.05 -5.18
CA ALA A 252 7.39 -8.13 -6.44
C ALA A 252 6.24 -9.14 -6.37
N GLN A 253 6.42 -10.27 -5.67
CA GLN A 253 5.35 -11.24 -5.46
C GLN A 253 4.16 -10.62 -4.71
N VAL A 254 4.43 -9.93 -3.60
CA VAL A 254 3.38 -9.26 -2.82
C VAL A 254 2.76 -8.10 -3.61
N LEU A 255 3.57 -7.34 -4.35
CA LEU A 255 3.10 -6.29 -5.25
C LEU A 255 2.16 -6.86 -6.34
N GLN A 256 2.54 -7.96 -6.99
CA GLN A 256 1.71 -8.62 -8.01
C GLN A 256 0.37 -9.06 -7.42
N GLN A 257 0.35 -9.63 -6.21
CA GLN A 257 -0.88 -10.05 -5.54
C GLN A 257 -1.75 -8.85 -5.12
N ALA A 258 -1.13 -7.81 -4.56
CA ALA A 258 -1.83 -6.59 -4.16
C ALA A 258 -2.43 -5.87 -5.38
N THR A 259 -1.71 -5.84 -6.51
CA THR A 259 -2.18 -5.21 -7.75
C THR A 259 -3.19 -6.02 -8.56
N THR A 260 -3.45 -7.28 -8.19
CA THR A 260 -4.39 -8.16 -8.89
C THR A 260 -5.58 -8.61 -8.04
N ASP A 261 -5.64 -8.21 -6.77
CA ASP A 261 -6.79 -8.48 -5.92
C ASP A 261 -8.03 -7.63 -6.32
N ASN A 262 -9.17 -7.86 -5.67
CA ASN A 262 -10.43 -7.16 -6.02
C ASN A 262 -10.36 -5.62 -5.85
N LEU A 263 -9.34 -5.09 -5.16
CA LEU A 263 -9.12 -3.68 -4.89
C LEU A 263 -8.21 -3.03 -5.93
N SER A 264 -7.56 -3.82 -6.78
CA SER A 264 -6.78 -3.40 -7.95
C SER A 264 -7.50 -2.45 -8.89
N ARG A 265 -8.84 -2.44 -8.91
CA ARG A 265 -9.62 -1.46 -9.69
C ARG A 265 -9.29 -0.02 -9.29
N GLY A 266 -8.95 0.23 -8.03
CA GLY A 266 -8.48 1.55 -7.57
C GLY A 266 -7.09 1.91 -8.13
N ILE A 267 -6.26 0.90 -8.40
CA ILE A 267 -4.92 1.06 -8.99
C ILE A 267 -5.03 1.31 -10.49
N SER A 268 -5.80 0.48 -11.21
CA SER A 268 -5.96 0.62 -12.66
C SER A 268 -6.58 1.98 -13.04
N ASN A 269 -7.36 2.57 -12.15
CA ASN A 269 -7.95 3.91 -12.31
C ASN A 269 -7.01 5.05 -11.88
N ASN A 270 -5.89 4.75 -11.22
CA ASN A 270 -4.91 5.74 -10.82
C ASN A 270 -3.77 5.78 -11.85
N SER A 271 -3.84 6.74 -12.77
CA SER A 271 -2.87 6.89 -13.88
C SER A 271 -1.43 7.05 -13.40
N LEU A 272 -1.21 7.70 -12.24
CA LEU A 272 0.11 7.87 -11.65
C LEU A 272 0.72 6.51 -11.27
N ILE A 273 -0.03 5.68 -10.55
CA ILE A 273 0.43 4.36 -10.12
C ILE A 273 0.60 3.44 -11.33
N LYS A 274 -0.36 3.44 -12.25
CA LYS A 274 -0.27 2.66 -13.49
C LYS A 274 1.01 2.97 -14.26
N SER A 275 1.29 4.25 -14.48
CA SER A 275 2.51 4.69 -15.16
C SER A 275 3.77 4.29 -14.39
N SER A 276 3.80 4.46 -13.08
CA SER A 276 4.98 4.09 -12.27
C SER A 276 5.26 2.58 -12.33
N LEU A 277 4.24 1.73 -12.24
CA LEU A 277 4.39 0.27 -12.37
C LEU A 277 4.93 -0.14 -13.75
N ILE A 278 4.44 0.48 -14.82
CA ILE A 278 4.82 0.16 -16.20
C ILE A 278 6.19 0.72 -16.57
N TYR A 279 6.48 1.97 -16.21
CA TYR A 279 7.66 2.68 -16.72
C TYR A 279 8.83 2.70 -15.75
N ASP A 280 8.59 2.58 -14.44
CA ASP A 280 9.67 2.60 -13.46
C ASP A 280 9.97 1.21 -12.91
N ILE A 281 8.94 0.42 -12.58
CA ILE A 281 9.13 -0.88 -11.93
C ILE A 281 9.36 -2.01 -12.93
N HIS A 282 8.59 -2.08 -14.02
CA HIS A 282 8.77 -3.12 -15.03
C HIS A 282 10.22 -3.23 -15.54
N PRO A 283 10.94 -2.13 -15.88
CA PRO A 283 12.33 -2.23 -16.33
C PRO A 283 13.28 -2.78 -15.26
N ILE A 284 13.05 -2.47 -13.98
CA ILE A 284 13.82 -3.04 -12.87
C ILE A 284 13.58 -4.55 -12.81
N LEU A 285 12.32 -4.98 -12.80
CA LEU A 285 11.97 -6.41 -12.76
C LEU A 285 12.55 -7.16 -13.98
N LEU A 286 12.50 -6.56 -15.16
CA LEU A 286 13.06 -7.12 -16.39
C LEU A 286 14.59 -7.30 -16.29
N ASN A 287 15.31 -6.30 -15.75
CA ASN A 287 16.77 -6.37 -15.55
C ASN A 287 17.22 -7.50 -14.60
N TYR A 288 16.33 -7.94 -13.70
CA TYR A 288 16.55 -9.10 -12.83
C TYR A 288 15.98 -10.42 -13.39
N GLY A 289 15.33 -10.39 -14.55
CA GLY A 289 14.65 -11.53 -15.14
C GLY A 289 13.49 -12.02 -14.28
N LEU A 290 12.76 -11.10 -13.66
CA LEU A 290 11.60 -11.36 -12.81
C LEU A 290 10.27 -11.11 -13.53
N VAL A 291 10.29 -10.65 -14.77
CA VAL A 291 9.11 -10.53 -15.64
C VAL A 291 9.54 -10.79 -17.09
N GLN A 292 8.57 -11.11 -17.94
CA GLN A 292 8.82 -11.24 -19.37
C GLN A 292 8.79 -9.88 -20.07
N LYS A 293 9.55 -9.76 -21.16
CA LYS A 293 9.49 -8.60 -22.05
C LYS A 293 8.08 -8.48 -22.63
N THR A 294 7.40 -7.36 -22.41
CA THR A 294 6.05 -7.15 -22.96
C THR A 294 6.13 -6.50 -24.35
N LYS A 295 5.11 -6.72 -25.20
CA LYS A 295 4.99 -6.06 -26.51
C LYS A 295 4.93 -4.52 -26.42
N ALA A 296 4.53 -3.97 -25.28
CA ALA A 296 4.46 -2.52 -25.05
C ALA A 296 5.84 -1.85 -25.19
N GLU A 297 6.94 -2.55 -24.89
CA GLU A 297 8.29 -2.02 -25.08
C GLU A 297 8.68 -1.90 -26.57
N ASP A 298 8.12 -2.71 -27.46
CA ASP A 298 8.39 -2.62 -28.90
C ASP A 298 7.66 -1.43 -29.56
N GLU A 299 6.54 -0.96 -28.97
CA GLU A 299 5.78 0.21 -29.46
C GLU A 299 6.16 1.53 -28.75
N TYR A 300 6.49 1.51 -27.44
CA TYR A 300 6.78 2.71 -26.65
C TYR A 300 8.25 3.11 -26.55
N GLY A 301 9.20 2.28 -27.01
CA GLY A 301 10.62 2.65 -27.14
C GLY A 301 10.92 3.83 -28.07
N ARG A 302 9.90 4.51 -28.62
CA ARG A 302 10.01 5.68 -29.50
C ARG A 302 9.42 6.98 -28.94
N THR A 303 8.72 6.97 -27.81
CA THR A 303 8.13 8.21 -27.28
C THR A 303 8.07 8.20 -25.76
N PRO A 304 8.80 9.10 -25.07
CA PRO A 304 8.62 9.27 -23.64
C PRO A 304 7.18 9.70 -23.32
N PRO A 305 6.65 9.34 -22.14
CA PRO A 305 5.32 9.79 -21.75
C PRO A 305 5.26 11.32 -21.72
N PRO A 306 4.09 11.93 -21.99
CA PRO A 306 3.91 13.36 -21.79
C PRO A 306 4.21 13.69 -20.33
N GLN A 307 5.18 14.58 -20.12
CA GLN A 307 5.46 15.14 -18.81
C GLN A 307 4.18 15.83 -18.31
N MET A 308 3.66 15.39 -17.16
CA MET A 308 2.58 16.07 -16.45
C MET A 308 3.10 17.32 -15.75
#